data_AF-A0A226N5V2-F1
#
_entry.id   AF-A0A226N5V2-F1
#
_cell.length_a   1.000
_cell.length_b   1.000
_cell.length_c   1.000
_cell.angle_alpha   90.00
_cell.angle_beta   90.00
_cell.angle_gamma   90.00
#
_symmetry.space_group_name_H-M   'P 1'
#
loop_
_entity.id
_entity.type
_entity.pdbx_description
1 polymer ?
#
loop_
_entity_poly.entity_id
_entity_poly.type
_entity_poly.pdbx_seq_one_letter_code
_entity_poly.pdbx_strand_id
1 'polypeptide(L)'
;MYFAARSGSGKRILSHSFIKQQGEVQEDSSDDDDVDDDEVFGFISLLNLTERKGTQCAEQIKELILHQCEKSCEQRVVEQLDKLLKDDAKPVGLLLSERFINVPPQIALPMHQQLQKELKEAQRTNKPCGKCHYYLLISKTFTEATKNSKKKEKRNWQKEELMFANAEEEFFYENALLKFSYSVQEESDTCLGGRWSFDDVPMKPWRTVMVVPADGMNAIMDKLKDYLSV
;
A
#
# COMPACT_ATOMS: atom_id res chain seq x y z
N MET A 1 6.10 8.00 -8.04
CA MET A 1 5.65 9.15 -7.24
C MET A 1 6.63 9.33 -6.09
N TYR A 2 7.56 10.29 -6.19
CA TYR A 2 8.44 10.65 -5.08
C TYR A 2 7.64 11.56 -4.13
N PHE A 3 7.23 11.05 -2.97
CA PHE A 3 6.68 11.89 -1.90
C PHE A 3 7.85 12.60 -1.19
N ALA A 4 8.28 13.74 -1.73
CA ALA A 4 9.18 14.65 -1.03
C ALA A 4 8.37 15.57 -0.10
N ALA A 5 8.00 15.07 1.08
CA ALA A 5 7.40 15.90 2.11
C ALA A 5 8.49 16.63 2.90
N ARG A 6 8.84 17.86 2.47
CA ARG A 6 9.61 18.78 3.32
C ARG A 6 8.69 19.37 4.38
N SER A 7 8.79 18.90 5.63
CA SER A 7 8.16 19.52 6.80
C SER A 7 9.22 20.21 7.66
N GLY A 8 9.12 21.54 7.77
CA GLY A 8 10.00 22.42 8.55
C GLY A 8 9.64 22.51 10.04
N SER A 9 9.23 21.43 10.69
CA SER A 9 8.93 21.44 12.12
C SER A 9 9.33 20.12 12.77
N GLY A 10 10.27 20.17 13.71
CA GLY A 10 10.91 19.01 14.33
C GLY A 10 10.02 18.15 15.23
N LYS A 11 9.02 17.47 14.66
CA LYS A 11 8.34 16.31 15.26
C LYS A 11 8.44 15.11 14.32
N ARG A 12 9.57 14.39 14.40
CA ARG A 12 9.77 13.09 13.72
C ARG A 12 8.95 12.02 14.44
N ILE A 13 7.89 11.52 13.80
CA ILE A 13 7.08 10.39 14.27
C ILE A 13 6.51 9.63 13.06
N LEU A 14 7.38 9.18 12.17
CA LEU A 14 7.02 8.23 11.13
C LEU A 14 7.75 6.95 11.48
N SER A 15 7.00 5.87 11.75
CA SER A 15 7.59 4.54 11.83
C SER A 15 7.88 4.11 10.40
N HIS A 16 9.17 4.03 10.05
CA HIS A 16 9.63 3.55 8.76
C HIS A 16 10.47 2.32 8.99
N SER A 17 10.12 1.23 8.32
CA SER A 17 10.96 0.05 8.26
C SER A 17 11.47 -0.10 6.83
N PHE A 18 12.79 -0.24 6.70
CA PHE A 18 13.47 -0.58 5.46
C PHE A 18 14.00 -1.99 5.61
N ILE A 19 13.84 -2.84 4.59
CA ILE A 19 14.56 -4.12 4.55
C ILE A 19 15.82 -3.96 3.71
N LYS A 20 16.93 -4.33 4.35
CA LYS A 20 18.26 -4.48 3.79
C LYS A 20 18.57 -5.97 3.77
N GLN A 21 19.11 -6.50 2.68
CA GLN A 21 19.50 -7.90 2.63
C GLN A 21 20.87 -8.06 3.31
N GLN A 22 20.92 -8.68 4.49
CA GLN A 22 22.15 -9.31 4.97
C GLN A 22 22.18 -10.73 4.40
N GLY A 23 22.78 -10.87 3.22
CA GLY A 23 23.11 -12.18 2.68
C GLY A 23 24.36 -12.72 3.36
N GLU A 24 24.25 -13.85 4.05
CA GLU A 24 25.41 -14.70 4.31
C GLU A 24 25.92 -15.19 2.94
N VAL A 25 26.95 -14.54 2.42
CA VAL A 25 27.76 -15.07 1.32
C VAL A 25 29.14 -15.34 1.90
N GLN A 26 29.56 -16.60 1.76
CA GLN A 26 30.85 -17.13 2.19
C GLN A 26 32.01 -16.20 1.84
N GLU A 27 32.91 -16.05 2.81
CA GLU A 27 34.25 -15.46 2.66
C GLU A 27 34.96 -16.10 1.46
N ASP A 28 35.36 -15.27 0.49
CA ASP A 28 36.64 -15.40 -0.19
C ASP A 28 36.96 -14.14 -1.03
N SER A 29 38.10 -13.51 -0.69
CA SER A 29 38.94 -12.63 -1.53
C SER A 29 38.70 -11.11 -1.58
N SER A 30 39.48 -10.42 -0.72
CA SER A 30 40.39 -9.28 -0.99
C SER A 30 39.88 -7.91 -1.49
N ASP A 31 40.01 -6.94 -0.56
CA ASP A 31 40.44 -5.53 -0.65
C ASP A 31 39.76 -4.52 -1.59
N ASP A 32 39.29 -3.46 -0.91
CA ASP A 32 39.10 -2.05 -1.32
C ASP A 32 37.92 -1.71 -2.25
N ASP A 33 36.76 -1.45 -1.63
CA ASP A 33 36.00 -0.21 -1.80
C ASP A 33 34.89 -0.13 -0.72
N ASP A 34 35.04 0.83 0.19
CA ASP A 34 34.06 1.22 1.21
C ASP A 34 32.76 1.76 0.58
N VAL A 35 31.84 0.87 0.23
CA VAL A 35 30.41 1.18 0.23
C VAL A 35 29.65 -0.03 0.75
N ASP A 36 29.27 -0.02 2.02
CA ASP A 36 28.06 -0.73 2.50
C ASP A 36 26.86 -0.05 1.80
N ASP A 37 26.73 -0.27 0.49
CA ASP A 37 25.54 0.07 -0.29
C ASP A 37 24.49 -0.97 0.09
N ASP A 38 23.90 -0.78 1.27
CA ASP A 38 22.71 -1.49 1.72
C ASP A 38 21.57 -1.23 0.73
N GLU A 39 21.50 -2.04 -0.32
CA GLU A 39 20.51 -1.89 -1.38
C GLU A 39 19.10 -2.10 -0.79
N VAL A 40 18.28 -1.04 -0.83
CA VAL A 40 16.91 -1.05 -0.29
C VAL A 40 15.96 -1.59 -1.34
N PHE A 41 15.58 -2.85 -1.21
CA PHE A 41 14.71 -3.52 -2.19
C PHE A 41 13.21 -3.22 -2.03
N GLY A 42 12.83 -2.67 -0.88
CA GLY A 42 11.45 -2.28 -0.58
C GLY A 42 11.38 -1.46 0.70
N PHE A 43 10.26 -0.78 0.88
CA PHE A 43 9.99 0.00 2.08
C PHE A 43 8.57 -0.21 2.57
N ILE A 44 8.40 -0.14 3.89
CA ILE A 44 7.10 -0.14 4.53
C ILE A 44 7.03 0.96 5.59
N SER A 45 5.94 1.70 5.63
CA SER A 45 5.77 2.80 6.57
C SER A 45 4.31 2.94 6.96
N LEU A 46 4.08 3.37 8.21
CA LEU A 46 2.75 3.66 8.74
C LEU A 46 2.63 5.13 9.14
N LEU A 47 1.70 5.82 8.50
CA LEU A 47 1.33 7.20 8.80
C LEU A 47 -0.04 7.26 9.48
N ASN A 48 -0.09 7.52 10.79
CA ASN A 48 -1.37 7.70 11.49
C ASN A 48 -2.03 9.03 11.08
N LEU A 49 -3.08 8.94 10.26
CA LEU A 49 -3.82 10.08 9.71
C LEU A 49 -4.72 10.75 10.76
N THR A 50 -5.14 10.00 11.78
CA THR A 50 -5.96 10.52 12.89
C THR A 50 -5.11 11.31 13.87
N GLU A 51 -3.94 10.79 14.26
CA GLU A 51 -2.99 11.52 15.13
C GLU A 51 -2.46 12.80 14.49
N ARG A 52 -2.37 12.83 13.15
CA ARG A 52 -1.86 13.98 12.37
C ARG A 52 -2.96 14.87 11.82
N LYS A 53 -4.18 14.75 12.35
CA LYS A 53 -5.30 15.63 12.01
C LYS A 53 -4.91 17.10 12.14
N GLY A 54 -5.31 17.90 11.16
CA GLY A 54 -4.98 19.32 11.06
C GLY A 54 -3.59 19.62 10.47
N THR A 55 -2.78 18.60 10.17
CA THR A 55 -1.56 18.82 9.35
C THR A 55 -1.93 18.83 7.87
N GLN A 56 -1.36 19.76 7.10
CA GLN A 56 -1.66 19.93 5.68
C GLN A 56 -1.56 18.62 4.89
N CYS A 57 -0.49 17.86 5.10
CA CYS A 57 -0.27 16.59 4.40
C CYS A 57 -1.35 15.54 4.73
N ALA A 58 -1.75 15.39 5.99
CA ALA A 58 -2.78 14.41 6.37
C ALA A 58 -4.16 14.79 5.81
N GLU A 59 -4.51 16.08 5.82
CA GLU A 59 -5.78 16.55 5.26
C GLU A 59 -5.81 16.41 3.74
N GLN A 60 -4.73 16.75 3.03
CA GLN A 60 -4.63 16.56 1.58
C GLN A 60 -4.77 15.08 1.16
N ILE A 61 -4.20 14.15 1.94
CA ILE A 61 -4.35 12.71 1.69
C ILE A 61 -5.81 12.29 1.86
N LYS A 62 -6.47 12.73 2.94
CA LYS A 62 -7.88 12.41 3.19
C LYS A 62 -8.78 12.97 2.10
N GLU A 63 -8.58 14.23 1.73
CA GLU A 63 -9.30 14.91 0.65
C GLU A 63 -9.14 14.18 -0.69
N LEU A 64 -7.91 13.81 -1.06
CA LEU A 64 -7.64 13.08 -2.30
C LEU A 64 -8.42 11.76 -2.36
N ILE A 65 -8.36 10.98 -1.27
CA ILE A 65 -8.98 9.66 -1.19
C ILE A 65 -10.51 9.79 -1.20
N LEU A 66 -11.07 10.76 -0.48
CA LEU A 66 -12.52 11.03 -0.48
C LEU A 66 -13.01 11.49 -1.84
N HIS A 67 -12.35 12.47 -2.46
CA HIS A 67 -12.68 12.95 -3.79
C HIS A 67 -12.64 11.83 -4.83
N GLN A 68 -11.68 10.92 -4.73
CA GLN A 68 -11.62 9.78 -5.64
C GLN A 68 -12.72 8.75 -5.36
N CYS A 69 -13.09 8.56 -4.10
CA CYS A 69 -14.25 7.74 -3.72
C CYS A 69 -15.54 8.33 -4.28
N GLU A 70 -15.76 9.65 -4.16
CA GLU A 70 -16.92 10.37 -4.72
C GLU A 70 -17.06 10.20 -6.22
N LYS A 71 -15.95 10.25 -6.96
CA LYS A 71 -15.95 10.03 -8.42
C LYS A 71 -16.25 8.60 -8.83
N SER A 72 -15.91 7.62 -7.98
CA SER A 72 -15.84 6.21 -8.37
C SER A 72 -16.94 5.35 -7.75
N CYS A 73 -17.60 5.83 -6.69
CA CYS A 73 -18.50 5.04 -5.84
C CYS A 73 -19.88 5.67 -5.67
N GLU A 74 -20.80 4.87 -5.12
CA GLU A 74 -22.09 5.34 -4.64
C GLU A 74 -21.93 6.14 -3.35
N GLN A 75 -22.84 7.09 -3.12
CA GLN A 75 -22.85 7.97 -1.95
C GLN A 75 -22.68 7.25 -0.61
N ARG A 76 -23.29 6.06 -0.45
CA ARG A 76 -23.16 5.25 0.78
C ARG A 76 -21.71 4.87 1.12
N VAL A 77 -20.88 4.61 0.12
CA VAL A 77 -19.47 4.22 0.30
C VAL A 77 -18.65 5.44 0.68
N VAL A 78 -18.96 6.60 0.07
CA VAL A 78 -18.36 7.89 0.41
C VAL A 78 -18.65 8.24 1.87
N GLU A 79 -19.92 8.17 2.28
CA GLU A 79 -20.34 8.45 3.66
C GLU A 79 -19.70 7.50 4.67
N GLN A 80 -19.59 6.21 4.32
CA GLN A 80 -18.90 5.24 5.17
C GLN A 80 -17.42 5.58 5.32
N LEU A 81 -16.73 5.91 4.22
CA LEU A 81 -15.31 6.29 4.24
C LEU A 81 -15.07 7.58 5.01
N ASP A 82 -15.89 8.61 4.78
CA ASP A 82 -15.83 9.88 5.49
C ASP A 82 -16.01 9.69 7.00
N LYS A 83 -16.98 8.87 7.40
CA LYS A 83 -17.20 8.51 8.80
C LYS A 83 -15.98 7.82 9.42
N LEU A 84 -15.34 6.90 8.69
CA LEU A 84 -14.14 6.20 9.17
C LEU A 84 -12.95 7.17 9.36
N LEU A 85 -12.74 8.10 8.42
CA LEU A 85 -11.62 9.05 8.47
C LEU A 85 -11.80 10.16 9.52
N LYS A 86 -13.05 10.47 9.92
CA LYS A 86 -13.39 11.49 10.92
C LYS A 86 -13.54 10.93 12.35
N ASP A 87 -13.61 9.61 12.52
CA ASP A 87 -13.75 8.98 13.83
C ASP A 87 -12.43 8.97 14.61
N ASP A 88 -12.25 9.95 15.50
CA ASP A 88 -11.05 10.06 16.33
C ASP A 88 -10.93 8.91 17.34
N ALA A 89 -12.01 8.17 17.64
CA ALA A 89 -11.98 7.02 18.54
C ALA A 89 -11.46 5.74 17.86
N LYS A 90 -11.45 5.70 16.53
CA LYS A 90 -10.95 4.58 15.72
C LYS A 90 -9.87 5.05 14.75
N PRO A 91 -8.61 5.22 15.21
CA PRO A 91 -7.57 5.82 14.40
C PRO A 91 -7.30 5.08 13.09
N VAL A 92 -7.07 5.82 12.02
CA VAL A 92 -6.76 5.28 10.69
C VAL A 92 -5.30 5.55 10.36
N GLY A 93 -4.56 4.49 10.03
CA GLY A 93 -3.18 4.57 9.57
C GLY A 93 -3.07 4.30 8.08
N LEU A 94 -2.46 5.22 7.33
CA LEU A 94 -2.06 4.97 5.95
C LEU A 94 -0.82 4.06 5.95
N LEU A 95 -0.99 2.85 5.46
CA LEU A 95 0.09 1.87 5.29
C LEU A 95 0.62 1.97 3.86
N LEU A 96 1.88 2.36 3.74
CA LEU A 96 2.61 2.41 2.49
C LEU A 96 3.53 1.19 2.46
N SER A 97 3.31 0.27 1.52
CA SER A 97 4.14 -0.92 1.33
C SER A 97 4.45 -1.06 -0.14
N GLU A 98 5.72 -0.88 -0.51
CA GLU A 98 6.15 -0.92 -1.90
C GLU A 98 7.49 -1.65 -1.99
N ARG A 99 7.65 -2.39 -3.08
CA ARG A 99 8.89 -3.08 -3.45
C ARG A 99 9.20 -2.86 -4.92
N PHE A 100 10.46 -2.98 -5.32
CA PHE A 100 10.80 -2.94 -6.74
C PHE A 100 10.17 -4.11 -7.49
N ILE A 101 9.82 -3.89 -8.76
CA ILE A 101 9.07 -4.87 -9.57
C ILE A 101 9.81 -6.21 -9.76
N ASN A 102 11.14 -6.18 -9.73
CA ASN A 102 11.99 -7.36 -9.92
C ASN A 102 12.35 -8.06 -8.61
N VAL A 103 11.94 -7.51 -7.46
CA VAL A 103 12.16 -8.14 -6.17
C VAL A 103 11.07 -9.19 -5.99
N PRO A 104 11.30 -10.31 -5.28
CA PRO A 104 10.31 -11.37 -5.16
C PRO A 104 9.43 -11.18 -3.89
N PRO A 105 8.23 -11.78 -3.80
CA PRO A 105 7.25 -11.48 -2.74
C PRO A 105 7.70 -11.88 -1.33
N GLN A 106 8.74 -12.70 -1.20
CA GLN A 106 9.32 -13.17 0.07
C GLN A 106 9.75 -12.04 0.99
N ILE A 107 10.07 -10.84 0.45
CA ILE A 107 10.45 -9.69 1.28
C ILE A 107 9.26 -9.06 2.01
N ALA A 108 8.03 -9.28 1.56
CA ALA A 108 6.85 -8.63 2.13
C ALA A 108 6.61 -9.09 3.57
N LEU A 109 6.72 -10.39 3.84
CA LEU A 109 6.51 -10.94 5.17
C LEU A 109 7.47 -10.37 6.23
N PRO A 110 8.81 -10.40 6.05
CA PRO A 110 9.71 -9.78 7.02
C PRO A 110 9.49 -8.26 7.10
N MET A 111 9.09 -7.57 6.03
CA MET A 111 8.78 -6.12 6.07
C MET A 111 7.63 -5.85 7.04
N HIS A 112 6.53 -6.57 6.91
CA HIS A 112 5.38 -6.43 7.81
C HIS A 112 5.71 -6.84 9.24
N GLN A 113 6.48 -7.91 9.44
CA GLN A 113 6.92 -8.34 10.78
C GLN A 113 7.79 -7.29 11.46
N GLN A 114 8.72 -6.67 10.72
CA GLN A 114 9.57 -5.61 11.24
C GLN A 114 8.74 -4.38 11.64
N LEU A 115 7.82 -3.94 10.78
CA LEU A 115 6.92 -2.83 11.11
C LEU A 115 6.09 -3.14 12.36
N GLN A 116 5.54 -4.36 12.49
CA GLN A 116 4.78 -4.75 13.68
C GLN A 116 5.63 -4.70 14.96
N LYS A 117 6.91 -5.10 14.91
CA LYS A 117 7.83 -4.99 16.05
C LYS A 117 8.06 -3.52 16.43
N GLU A 118 8.34 -2.66 15.46
CA GLU A 118 8.54 -1.22 15.68
C GLU A 118 7.30 -0.54 16.28
N LEU A 119 6.11 -0.89 15.78
CA LEU A 119 4.85 -0.36 16.32
C LEU A 119 4.63 -0.81 17.77
N LYS A 120 4.90 -2.08 18.10
CA LYS A 120 4.80 -2.59 19.48
C LYS A 120 5.80 -1.92 20.41
N GLU A 121 7.04 -1.70 19.95
CA GLU A 121 8.06 -1.03 20.74
C GLU A 121 7.74 0.45 20.98
N ALA A 122 7.27 1.14 19.96
CA ALA A 122 6.83 2.52 20.09
C ALA A 122 5.68 2.63 21.11
N GLN A 123 4.75 1.65 21.11
CA GLN A 123 3.62 1.60 22.05
C GLN A 123 4.12 1.43 23.49
N ARG A 124 5.10 0.55 23.68
CA ARG A 124 5.72 0.32 24.99
C ARG A 124 6.46 1.55 25.52
N THR A 125 7.04 2.37 24.64
CA THR A 125 7.89 3.51 25.02
C THR A 125 7.15 4.84 25.12
N ASN A 126 5.81 4.83 25.12
CA ASN A 126 4.95 6.02 25.12
C ASN A 126 5.32 7.06 24.03
N LYS A 127 5.99 6.61 22.97
CA LYS A 127 6.14 7.43 21.77
C LYS A 127 4.77 7.48 21.10
N PRO A 128 4.35 8.64 20.54
CA PRO A 128 3.17 8.68 19.68
C PRO A 128 3.35 7.64 18.58
N CYS A 129 2.47 6.64 18.57
CA CYS A 129 2.61 5.53 17.64
C CYS A 129 1.26 4.83 17.43
N GLY A 130 0.71 5.05 16.25
CA GLY A 130 0.39 3.97 15.32
C GLY A 130 -0.63 2.93 15.77
N LYS A 131 -1.29 3.09 16.94
CA LYS A 131 -2.44 2.27 17.32
C LYS A 131 -3.57 2.65 16.39
N CYS A 132 -3.62 1.95 15.27
CA CYS A 132 -4.64 2.10 14.28
C CYS A 132 -5.71 1.06 14.56
N HIS A 133 -6.96 1.48 14.48
CA HIS A 133 -8.08 0.56 14.39
C HIS A 133 -8.24 0.07 12.95
N TYR A 134 -7.87 0.90 11.97
CA TYR A 134 -7.90 0.56 10.57
C TYR A 134 -6.60 0.93 9.86
N TYR A 135 -6.21 0.10 8.90
CA TYR A 135 -5.16 0.38 7.92
C TYR A 135 -5.81 0.79 6.60
N LEU A 136 -5.37 1.91 6.05
CA LEU A 136 -5.73 2.39 4.73
C LEU A 136 -4.57 2.07 3.77
N LEU A 137 -4.86 1.37 2.68
CA LEU A 137 -3.90 1.00 1.65
C LEU A 137 -4.35 1.53 0.29
N ILE A 138 -3.40 1.84 -0.57
CA ILE A 138 -3.64 2.18 -1.99
C ILE A 138 -2.76 1.27 -2.83
N SER A 139 -3.36 0.20 -3.35
CA SER A 139 -2.65 -0.84 -4.10
C SER A 139 -2.70 -0.57 -5.61
N LYS A 140 -1.62 -0.95 -6.29
CA LYS A 140 -1.55 -0.90 -7.76
C LYS A 140 -2.23 -2.16 -8.30
N THR A 141 -3.22 -1.96 -9.16
CA THR A 141 -4.01 -3.05 -9.71
C THR A 141 -4.22 -2.87 -11.21
N PHE A 142 -4.52 -3.95 -11.91
CA PHE A 142 -4.68 -3.98 -13.35
C PHE A 142 -5.93 -4.77 -13.73
N THR A 143 -6.56 -4.38 -14.84
CA THR A 143 -7.65 -5.14 -15.44
C THR A 143 -7.33 -5.35 -16.92
N GLU A 144 -7.65 -6.52 -17.47
CA GLU A 144 -7.54 -6.75 -18.91
C GLU A 144 -8.52 -5.85 -19.67
N ALA A 145 -8.08 -5.24 -20.77
CA ALA A 145 -9.00 -4.57 -21.68
C ALA A 145 -9.87 -5.61 -22.41
N THR A 146 -11.05 -5.90 -21.87
CA THR A 146 -12.03 -6.74 -22.57
C THR A 146 -12.40 -6.09 -23.91
N LYS A 147 -12.30 -6.85 -25.02
CA LYS A 147 -12.50 -6.36 -26.41
C LYS A 147 -13.93 -5.83 -26.70
N ASN A 148 -14.86 -5.81 -25.73
CA ASN A 148 -16.29 -5.53 -25.91
C ASN A 148 -16.92 -4.51 -24.93
N SER A 149 -16.15 -3.54 -24.42
CA SER A 149 -16.63 -2.60 -23.39
C SER A 149 -17.37 -1.35 -23.89
N LYS A 150 -18.06 -1.37 -25.05
CA LYS A 150 -18.85 -0.19 -25.53
C LYS A 150 -20.26 -0.09 -24.93
N LYS A 151 -20.64 -0.91 -23.94
CA LYS A 151 -22.06 -0.95 -23.48
C LYS A 151 -22.33 -1.23 -21.99
N LYS A 152 -21.38 -0.95 -21.09
CA LYS A 152 -21.62 -1.08 -19.64
C LYS A 152 -21.01 0.07 -18.85
N GLU A 153 -21.55 1.26 -19.05
CA GLU A 153 -21.53 2.26 -17.98
C GLU A 153 -22.52 1.81 -16.89
N LYS A 154 -22.05 1.79 -15.63
CA LYS A 154 -22.84 1.68 -14.38
C LYS A 154 -23.34 0.31 -13.90
N ARG A 155 -22.68 -0.82 -14.18
CA ARG A 155 -23.00 -2.08 -13.47
C ARG A 155 -21.77 -2.87 -13.04
N ASN A 156 -21.41 -2.65 -11.77
CA ASN A 156 -20.65 -3.52 -10.89
C ASN A 156 -19.29 -4.00 -11.43
N TRP A 157 -18.24 -3.23 -11.13
CA TRP A 157 -16.82 -3.57 -11.37
C TRP A 157 -16.35 -4.87 -10.71
N GLN A 158 -17.18 -5.51 -9.89
CA GLN A 158 -16.88 -6.77 -9.19
C GLN A 158 -16.65 -8.00 -10.11
N LYS A 159 -16.70 -7.87 -11.44
CA LYS A 159 -16.57 -9.00 -12.37
C LYS A 159 -15.52 -8.82 -13.48
N GLU A 160 -14.68 -7.79 -13.41
CA GLU A 160 -13.39 -7.82 -14.10
C GLU A 160 -12.36 -8.36 -13.09
N GLU A 161 -11.57 -9.35 -13.51
CA GLU A 161 -10.57 -9.98 -12.64
C GLU A 161 -9.47 -8.96 -12.35
N LEU A 162 -9.49 -8.41 -11.13
CA LEU A 162 -8.57 -7.39 -10.67
C LEU A 162 -7.24 -8.06 -10.32
N MET A 163 -6.19 -7.78 -11.07
CA MET A 163 -4.85 -8.31 -10.82
C MET A 163 -4.04 -7.34 -9.96
N PHE A 164 -3.40 -7.81 -8.89
CA PHE A 164 -2.55 -6.99 -8.04
C PHE A 164 -1.12 -6.97 -8.55
N ALA A 165 -0.47 -5.79 -8.47
CA ALA A 165 0.96 -5.68 -8.76
C ALA A 165 1.81 -6.48 -7.76
N ASN A 166 1.35 -6.50 -6.50
CA ASN A 166 1.95 -7.22 -5.40
C ASN A 166 0.95 -8.27 -4.92
N ALA A 167 1.27 -9.55 -5.12
CA ALA A 167 0.36 -10.66 -4.82
C ALA A 167 -0.06 -10.68 -3.33
N GLU A 168 0.83 -10.25 -2.43
CA GLU A 168 0.54 -10.16 -0.99
C GLU A 168 -0.64 -9.22 -0.66
N GLU A 169 -0.93 -8.24 -1.52
CA GLU A 169 -2.01 -7.27 -1.31
C GLU A 169 -3.40 -7.89 -1.54
N GLU A 170 -3.50 -9.05 -2.21
CA GLU A 170 -4.75 -9.79 -2.36
C GLU A 170 -5.32 -10.22 -0.99
N PHE A 171 -4.45 -10.63 -0.08
CA PHE A 171 -4.86 -11.02 1.28
C PHE A 171 -5.44 -9.83 2.06
N PHE A 172 -4.95 -8.61 1.82
CA PHE A 172 -5.53 -7.39 2.37
C PHE A 172 -6.89 -7.09 1.74
N TYR A 173 -7.02 -7.28 0.43
CA TYR A 173 -8.27 -7.07 -0.31
C TYR A 173 -9.41 -7.99 0.15
N GLU A 174 -9.09 -9.24 0.47
CA GLU A 174 -10.05 -10.21 1.01
C GLU A 174 -10.54 -9.84 2.41
N ASN A 175 -9.67 -9.23 3.23
CA ASN A 175 -9.97 -8.84 4.62
C ASN A 175 -10.43 -7.38 4.76
N ALA A 176 -10.59 -6.65 3.64
CA ALA A 176 -10.96 -5.25 3.65
C ALA A 176 -12.45 -5.05 4.03
N LEU A 177 -12.70 -4.12 4.94
CA LEU A 177 -14.04 -3.65 5.33
C LEU A 177 -14.68 -2.80 4.23
N LEU A 178 -13.87 -1.96 3.58
CA LEU A 178 -14.28 -1.05 2.53
C LEU A 178 -13.23 -1.10 1.42
N LYS A 179 -13.69 -1.19 0.17
CA LYS A 179 -12.82 -1.22 -1.00
C LYS A 179 -13.45 -0.50 -2.17
N PHE A 180 -12.64 0.26 -2.90
CA PHE A 180 -13.02 0.84 -4.18
C PHE A 180 -11.80 1.00 -5.08
N SER A 181 -12.04 1.07 -6.39
CA SER A 181 -10.98 1.21 -7.38
C SER A 181 -11.27 2.38 -8.30
N TYR A 182 -10.22 3.05 -8.74
CA TYR A 182 -10.29 4.12 -9.71
C TYR A 182 -9.21 4.00 -10.79
N SER A 183 -9.57 4.37 -12.01
CA SER A 183 -8.66 4.30 -13.15
C SER A 183 -7.65 5.43 -13.07
N VAL A 184 -6.40 5.12 -13.36
CA VAL A 184 -5.32 6.12 -13.53
C VAL A 184 -4.79 6.11 -14.95
N GLN A 185 -5.55 5.55 -15.90
CA GLN A 185 -5.14 5.43 -17.30
C GLN A 185 -4.85 6.78 -17.97
N GLU A 186 -5.58 7.83 -17.59
CA GLU A 186 -5.38 9.20 -18.11
C GLU A 186 -4.21 9.93 -17.42
N GLU A 187 -3.76 9.43 -16.27
CA GLU A 187 -2.68 10.02 -15.46
C GLU A 187 -1.35 9.25 -15.59
N SER A 188 -1.36 8.08 -16.22
CA SER A 188 -0.17 7.27 -16.43
C SER A 188 0.58 7.71 -17.68
N ASP A 189 1.58 8.57 -17.50
CA ASP A 189 2.70 8.63 -18.45
C ASP A 189 3.36 7.23 -18.44
N THR A 190 3.24 6.52 -19.55
CA THR A 190 3.63 5.13 -19.72
C THR A 190 5.12 4.90 -19.49
N CYS A 191 5.53 4.62 -18.24
CA CYS A 191 6.89 4.18 -17.89
C CYS A 191 7.01 2.67 -17.61
N LEU A 192 5.90 1.91 -17.68
CA LEU A 192 5.91 0.44 -17.64
C LEU A 192 5.75 -0.17 -19.05
N GLY A 193 6.23 0.54 -20.07
CA GLY A 193 6.26 0.08 -21.46
C GLY A 193 7.39 -0.91 -21.72
N GLY A 194 7.34 -2.07 -21.06
CA GLY A 194 8.09 -3.25 -21.51
C GLY A 194 7.62 -3.66 -22.90
N ARG A 195 8.46 -4.37 -23.65
CA ARG A 195 8.25 -4.74 -25.06
C ARG A 195 7.05 -5.71 -25.20
N TRP A 196 5.84 -5.16 -25.30
CA TRP A 196 4.61 -5.93 -25.55
C TRP A 196 4.71 -6.64 -26.91
N SER A 197 4.40 -7.93 -26.94
CA SER A 197 4.21 -8.68 -28.16
C SER A 197 2.93 -8.20 -28.87
N PHE A 198 2.81 -8.41 -30.18
CA PHE A 198 1.62 -7.98 -30.94
C PHE A 198 0.30 -8.63 -30.47
N ASP A 199 0.39 -9.68 -29.65
CA ASP A 199 -0.76 -10.45 -29.15
C ASP A 199 -1.20 -10.04 -27.73
N ASP A 200 -0.48 -9.16 -27.04
CA ASP A 200 -0.79 -8.84 -25.65
C ASP A 200 -2.02 -7.92 -25.53
N VAL A 201 -2.96 -8.32 -24.69
CA VAL A 201 -4.13 -7.50 -24.35
C VAL A 201 -3.65 -6.33 -23.49
N PRO A 202 -3.94 -5.06 -23.85
CA PRO A 202 -3.48 -3.93 -23.07
C PRO A 202 -4.12 -3.95 -21.68
N MET A 203 -3.29 -3.93 -20.65
CA MET A 203 -3.72 -3.83 -19.26
C MET A 203 -4.09 -2.39 -18.93
N LYS A 204 -5.24 -2.17 -18.28
CA LYS A 204 -5.64 -0.86 -17.78
C LYS A 204 -5.15 -0.69 -16.33
N PRO A 205 -4.42 0.39 -16.00
CA PRO A 205 -3.92 0.61 -14.65
C PRO A 205 -4.99 1.25 -13.76
N TRP A 206 -5.12 0.70 -12.56
CA TRP A 206 -6.02 1.15 -11.50
C TRP A 206 -5.28 1.37 -10.18
N ARG A 207 -5.93 2.11 -9.30
CA ARG A 207 -5.59 2.19 -7.88
C ARG A 207 -6.75 1.65 -7.09
N THR A 208 -6.47 0.70 -6.21
CA THR A 208 -7.48 0.07 -5.36
C THR A 208 -7.23 0.51 -3.93
N VAL A 209 -8.17 1.28 -3.39
CA VAL A 209 -8.14 1.77 -2.02
C VAL A 209 -8.85 0.76 -1.14
N MET A 210 -8.23 0.41 -0.01
CA MET A 210 -8.75 -0.59 0.92
C MET A 210 -8.63 -0.08 2.35
N VAL A 211 -9.70 -0.27 3.13
CA VAL A 211 -9.70 -0.06 4.58
C VAL A 211 -9.78 -1.42 5.26
N VAL A 212 -8.72 -1.80 5.96
CA VAL A 212 -8.56 -3.11 6.59
C VAL A 212 -8.57 -2.97 8.11
N PRO A 213 -9.45 -3.68 8.83
CA PRO A 213 -9.41 -3.72 10.30
C PRO A 213 -8.08 -4.26 10.84
N ALA A 214 -7.53 -3.61 11.87
CA ALA A 214 -6.22 -3.97 12.41
C ALA A 214 -6.19 -5.35 13.09
N ASP A 215 -7.32 -5.83 13.60
CA ASP A 215 -7.50 -7.18 14.17
C ASP A 215 -7.38 -8.29 13.10
N GLY A 216 -7.70 -7.98 11.84
CA GLY A 216 -7.51 -8.89 10.71
C GLY A 216 -6.03 -9.10 10.30
N MET A 217 -5.10 -8.29 10.80
CA MET A 217 -3.70 -8.31 10.34
C MET A 217 -3.00 -9.65 10.59
N ASN A 218 -3.28 -10.34 11.70
CA ASN A 218 -2.68 -11.64 11.97
C ASN A 218 -3.10 -12.68 10.92
N ALA A 219 -4.40 -12.72 10.58
CA ALA A 219 -4.92 -13.64 9.56
C ALA A 219 -4.34 -13.35 8.17
N ILE A 220 -4.11 -12.08 7.84
CA ILE A 220 -3.44 -11.68 6.59
C ILE A 220 -1.99 -12.18 6.58
N MET A 221 -1.26 -12.01 7.68
CA MET A 221 0.13 -12.47 7.79
C MET A 221 0.24 -14.00 7.71
N ASP A 222 -0.71 -14.73 8.30
CA ASP A 222 -0.77 -16.19 8.21
C ASP A 222 -0.99 -16.64 6.76
N LYS A 223 -1.95 -16.04 6.03
CA LYS A 223 -2.16 -16.31 4.60
C LYS A 223 -0.93 -16.00 3.76
N LEU A 224 -0.26 -14.88 4.01
CA LEU A 224 0.98 -14.53 3.33
C LEU A 224 2.08 -15.55 3.60
N LYS A 225 2.21 -16.02 4.85
CA LYS A 225 3.18 -17.06 5.21
C LYS A 225 2.89 -18.38 4.50
N ASP A 226 1.63 -18.79 4.45
CA ASP A 226 1.21 -20.02 3.74
C ASP A 226 1.50 -19.90 2.24
N TYR A 227 1.20 -18.75 1.64
CA TYR A 227 1.49 -18.47 0.23
C TYR A 227 2.99 -18.54 -0.10
N LEU A 228 3.86 -18.09 0.81
CA LEU A 228 5.32 -18.12 0.64
C LEU A 228 5.97 -19.46 0.99
N SER A 229 5.22 -20.39 1.60
CA SER A 229 5.72 -21.71 2.01
C SER A 229 5.57 -22.79 0.93
N VAL A 230 4.93 -22.45 -0.19
CA VAL A 230 4.74 -23.29 -1.39
C VAL A 230 5.88 -23.05 -2.37
#